data_AF-A0A1I4TP70-F1
#
_entry.id   AF-A0A1I4TP70-F1
#
_cell.length_a   1.000
_cell.length_b   1.000
_cell.length_c   1.000
_cell.angle_alpha   90.00
_cell.angle_beta   90.00
_cell.angle_gamma   90.00
#
_symmetry.space_group_name_H-M   'P 1'
#
loop_
_entity.id
_entity.type
_entity.pdbx_description
1 polymer ?
#
loop_
_entity_poly.entity_id
_entity_poly.type
_entity_poly.pdbx_seq_one_letter_code
_entity_poly.pdbx_strand_id
1 'polypeptide(L)'
;MYMKVSYILDRYDVIFQQTISPTIFSNKTIAEELTSNEQKSYRIFEIEIHPIKKGNNLSVCKKTHSLLPQVEVGELKSIIYYNEYLEYIPELKSIIDLTGEPIFIAKNKYCHNKFFVYEKCSITEIPLNEQELIYTNLILQHENVAIIRAIKQQVFNSKSNVKIKHFIHKMQSALEAHLHVVLKHIDPKSKTELYQYSTAYDKIDCLKCQFYHLEKLLIFLEREYAAFLNDKSMVPYRTVLSDEVAIAAKLDCVKNSILAMVIDKELLQIIYKPLLVLSELQVQEKISHQQYKYSKNYLNKIFKFIKANPREISTIDWCHWLKEMNYNSFEFLDFFSGILKTECNNCATLVEALDLMFFHLKEFNQSKSKTTLPYNQKLPSIENQVIGWIEEEIIYLNRKKSITKEIVVPKEVEDDNEKLQLGISVPQLAFMIRIMIEAGTIRNTSTKEVIRIFSKICKTEKAENISYDSLRAKYYNIENSASEAVQKRIEKHLELSKQ
;
A
#
# COMPACT_ATOMS: atom_id res chain seq x y z
N MET A 1 -21.11 -2.13 -46.33
CA MET A 1 -21.80 -0.88 -45.90
C MET A 1 -21.13 -0.42 -44.61
N TYR A 2 -20.24 0.57 -44.68
CA TYR A 2 -19.45 1.01 -43.52
C TYR A 2 -20.33 1.85 -42.59
N MET A 3 -20.80 1.25 -41.50
CA MET A 3 -21.46 1.97 -40.41
C MET A 3 -20.46 2.94 -39.78
N LYS A 4 -20.84 4.22 -39.70
CA LYS A 4 -20.11 5.28 -38.99
C LYS A 4 -20.05 4.91 -37.51
N VAL A 5 -18.90 4.42 -37.05
CA VAL A 5 -18.66 4.08 -35.64
C VAL A 5 -18.74 5.36 -34.82
N SER A 6 -19.81 5.52 -34.01
CA SER A 6 -20.01 6.71 -33.16
C SER A 6 -19.11 6.71 -31.92
N TYR A 7 -18.58 5.55 -31.54
CA TYR A 7 -17.74 5.31 -30.36
C TYR A 7 -16.86 4.06 -30.54
N ILE A 8 -15.62 4.07 -30.02
CA ILE A 8 -14.55 3.09 -30.32
C ILE A 8 -14.90 1.63 -29.97
N LEU A 9 -15.81 1.36 -29.02
CA LEU A 9 -16.22 -0.01 -28.65
C LEU A 9 -17.61 -0.42 -29.18
N ASP A 10 -18.20 0.33 -30.11
CA ASP A 10 -19.54 0.06 -30.68
C ASP A 10 -19.71 -1.39 -31.18
N ARG A 11 -18.66 -1.97 -31.77
CA ARG A 11 -18.66 -3.37 -32.21
C ARG A 11 -18.74 -4.37 -31.07
N TYR A 12 -18.16 -4.06 -29.90
CA TYR A 12 -18.32 -4.89 -28.71
C TYR A 12 -19.76 -4.85 -28.21
N ASP A 13 -20.38 -3.68 -28.16
CA ASP A 13 -21.80 -3.52 -27.77
C ASP A 13 -22.72 -4.36 -28.67
N VAL A 14 -22.50 -4.31 -29.99
CA VAL A 14 -23.29 -5.09 -30.97
C VAL A 14 -23.13 -6.60 -30.76
N ILE A 15 -21.90 -7.09 -30.58
CA ILE A 15 -21.63 -8.53 -30.36
C ILE A 15 -22.20 -8.98 -29.01
N PHE A 16 -22.07 -8.15 -27.98
CA PHE A 16 -22.63 -8.41 -26.66
C PHE A 16 -24.14 -8.55 -26.72
N GLN A 17 -24.83 -7.61 -27.38
CA GLN A 17 -26.28 -7.68 -27.59
C GLN A 17 -26.68 -8.91 -28.40
N GLN A 18 -25.95 -9.25 -29.47
CA GLN A 18 -26.21 -10.46 -30.26
C GLN A 18 -26.07 -11.75 -29.44
N THR A 19 -25.10 -11.80 -28.51
CA THR A 19 -24.87 -12.98 -27.68
C THR A 19 -25.99 -13.18 -26.65
N ILE A 20 -26.48 -12.09 -26.03
CA ILE A 20 -27.55 -12.16 -25.03
C ILE A 20 -28.93 -12.30 -25.69
N SER A 21 -29.16 -11.54 -26.76
CA SER A 21 -30.41 -11.48 -27.52
C SER A 21 -30.10 -11.68 -29.01
N PRO A 22 -30.22 -12.90 -29.56
CA PRO A 22 -29.82 -13.23 -30.94
C PRO A 22 -30.74 -12.65 -32.03
N THR A 23 -31.35 -11.48 -31.80
CA THR A 23 -32.29 -10.83 -32.70
C THR A 23 -31.63 -9.93 -33.74
N ILE A 24 -30.32 -9.66 -33.64
CA ILE A 24 -29.64 -8.62 -34.45
C ILE A 24 -29.10 -9.19 -35.76
N PHE A 25 -28.57 -10.42 -35.74
CA PHE A 25 -28.10 -11.13 -36.94
C PHE A 25 -28.75 -12.49 -37.07
N SER A 26 -29.16 -12.82 -38.31
CA SER A 26 -29.57 -14.18 -38.64
C SER A 26 -28.36 -15.10 -38.66
N ASN A 27 -28.54 -16.37 -38.28
CA ASN A 27 -27.48 -17.39 -38.36
C ASN A 27 -26.90 -17.52 -39.79
N LYS A 28 -27.70 -17.19 -40.81
CA LYS A 28 -27.27 -17.13 -42.20
C LYS A 28 -26.22 -16.03 -42.44
N THR A 29 -26.37 -14.87 -41.80
CA THR A 29 -25.41 -13.76 -41.89
C THR A 29 -24.08 -14.10 -41.21
N ILE A 30 -24.12 -14.84 -40.08
CA ILE A 30 -22.92 -15.35 -39.42
C ILE A 30 -22.15 -16.31 -40.34
N ALA A 31 -22.86 -17.27 -40.94
CA ALA A 31 -22.25 -18.22 -41.86
C ALA A 31 -21.64 -17.52 -43.09
N GLU A 32 -22.32 -16.54 -43.68
CA GLU A 32 -21.84 -15.75 -44.83
C GLU A 32 -20.57 -14.95 -44.51
N GLU A 33 -20.47 -14.38 -43.30
CA GLU A 33 -19.29 -13.62 -42.89
C GLU A 33 -18.10 -14.55 -42.60
N LEU A 34 -18.38 -15.75 -42.08
CA LEU A 34 -17.39 -16.80 -41.88
C LEU A 34 -16.85 -17.39 -43.19
N THR A 35 -17.65 -17.46 -44.27
CA THR A 35 -17.22 -18.08 -45.55
C THR A 35 -15.96 -17.43 -46.12
N SER A 36 -15.72 -16.15 -45.80
CA SER A 36 -14.47 -15.45 -46.14
C SER A 36 -13.20 -16.11 -45.58
N ASN A 37 -13.33 -16.93 -44.52
CA ASN A 37 -12.27 -17.66 -43.86
C ASN A 37 -12.33 -19.19 -44.10
N GLU A 38 -13.15 -19.67 -45.04
CA GLU A 38 -13.30 -21.11 -45.33
C GLU A 38 -11.98 -21.77 -45.75
N GLN A 39 -11.06 -21.01 -46.36
CA GLN A 39 -9.71 -21.51 -46.69
C GLN A 39 -8.88 -21.89 -45.46
N LYS A 40 -9.24 -21.41 -44.26
CA LYS A 40 -8.55 -21.69 -42.99
C LYS A 40 -9.37 -22.60 -42.07
N SER A 41 -10.48 -23.14 -42.57
CA SER A 41 -11.44 -23.98 -41.84
C SER A 41 -10.99 -25.43 -41.84
N TYR A 42 -10.55 -25.93 -40.69
CA TYR A 42 -10.09 -27.29 -40.50
C TYR A 42 -10.63 -27.88 -39.20
N ARG A 43 -11.11 -29.12 -39.25
CA ARG A 43 -11.27 -29.97 -38.07
C ARG A 43 -9.93 -30.53 -37.68
N ILE A 44 -9.55 -30.32 -36.44
CA ILE A 44 -8.30 -30.77 -35.84
C ILE A 44 -8.62 -31.93 -34.91
N PHE A 45 -7.95 -33.05 -35.15
CA PHE A 45 -7.99 -34.22 -34.29
C PHE A 45 -6.61 -34.40 -33.64
N GLU A 46 -6.55 -34.37 -32.32
CA GLU A 46 -5.36 -34.75 -31.57
C GLU A 46 -5.34 -36.27 -31.41
N ILE A 47 -4.28 -36.93 -31.89
CA ILE A 47 -4.10 -38.37 -31.86
C ILE A 47 -2.92 -38.73 -30.95
N GLU A 48 -3.10 -39.75 -30.13
CA GLU A 48 -2.05 -40.33 -29.31
C GLU A 48 -1.74 -41.77 -29.73
N ILE A 49 -0.44 -42.08 -29.79
CA ILE A 49 0.11 -43.37 -30.16
C ILE A 49 0.47 -44.14 -28.89
N HIS A 50 -0.20 -45.28 -28.67
CA HIS A 50 0.08 -46.19 -27.56
C HIS A 50 0.83 -47.42 -28.08
N PRO A 51 2.12 -47.62 -27.75
CA PRO A 51 2.87 -48.78 -28.22
C PRO A 51 2.35 -50.09 -27.59
N ILE A 52 2.07 -51.11 -28.42
CA ILE A 52 1.65 -52.46 -27.98
C ILE A 52 2.69 -53.50 -28.42
N LYS A 53 2.64 -54.71 -27.82
CA LYS A 53 3.55 -55.84 -28.12
C LYS A 53 3.61 -56.28 -29.59
N LYS A 54 2.63 -55.90 -30.44
CA LYS A 54 2.63 -56.07 -31.90
C LYS A 54 1.94 -54.87 -32.56
N GLY A 55 2.68 -53.76 -32.73
CA GLY A 55 2.18 -52.54 -33.39
C GLY A 55 1.83 -51.42 -32.41
N ASN A 56 1.18 -50.37 -32.92
CA ASN A 56 0.74 -49.22 -32.15
C ASN A 56 -0.80 -49.17 -32.12
N ASN A 57 -1.40 -48.79 -31.00
CA ASN A 57 -2.82 -48.42 -30.94
C ASN A 57 -2.95 -46.91 -31.08
N LEU A 58 -3.99 -46.45 -31.76
CA LEU A 58 -4.28 -45.03 -31.90
C LEU A 58 -5.54 -44.67 -31.10
N SER A 59 -5.52 -43.54 -30.41
CA SER A 59 -6.71 -42.97 -29.76
C SER A 59 -6.86 -41.49 -30.07
N VAL A 60 -8.09 -41.06 -30.36
CA VAL A 60 -8.41 -39.64 -30.54
C VAL A 60 -8.61 -39.01 -29.16
N CYS A 61 -7.73 -38.06 -28.80
CA CYS A 61 -7.78 -37.38 -27.52
C CYS A 61 -8.75 -36.20 -27.53
N LYS A 62 -8.79 -35.42 -28.62
CA LYS A 62 -9.58 -34.18 -28.70
C LYS A 62 -9.96 -33.87 -30.14
N LYS A 63 -11.18 -33.36 -30.33
CA LYS A 63 -11.67 -32.78 -31.59
C LYS A 63 -11.91 -31.28 -31.38
N THR A 64 -11.30 -30.44 -32.20
CA THR A 64 -11.46 -28.97 -32.16
C THR A 64 -11.47 -28.39 -33.57
N HIS A 65 -12.01 -27.19 -33.74
CA HIS A 65 -11.93 -26.46 -35.01
C HIS A 65 -10.79 -25.43 -35.01
N SER A 66 -10.11 -25.27 -36.15
CA SER A 66 -8.91 -24.41 -36.32
C SER A 66 -9.13 -22.93 -36.02
N LEU A 67 -10.36 -22.45 -36.17
CA LEU A 67 -10.71 -21.04 -35.94
C LEU A 67 -11.15 -20.74 -34.50
N LEU A 68 -11.17 -21.75 -33.62
CA LEU A 68 -11.50 -21.56 -32.21
C LEU A 68 -10.42 -20.76 -31.47
N PRO A 69 -10.79 -19.98 -30.43
CA PRO A 69 -9.85 -19.18 -29.64
C PRO A 69 -8.70 -19.96 -29.00
N GLN A 70 -8.91 -21.26 -28.72
CA GLN A 70 -7.95 -22.12 -28.02
C GLN A 70 -6.82 -22.63 -28.93
N VAL A 71 -6.97 -22.57 -30.25
CA VAL A 71 -6.01 -23.14 -31.20
C VAL A 71 -4.93 -22.11 -31.50
N GLU A 72 -3.68 -22.41 -31.16
CA GLU A 72 -2.58 -21.50 -31.46
C GLU A 72 -2.26 -21.51 -32.96
N VAL A 73 -2.24 -20.32 -33.58
CA VAL A 73 -1.86 -20.14 -34.99
C VAL A 73 -0.45 -20.69 -35.29
N GLY A 74 0.40 -20.81 -34.26
CA GLY A 74 1.73 -21.42 -34.36
C GLY A 74 1.76 -22.93 -34.56
N GLU A 75 0.67 -23.64 -34.23
CA GLU A 75 0.47 -25.07 -34.54
C GLU A 75 0.13 -25.27 -36.02
N LEU A 76 -0.60 -24.32 -36.62
CA LEU A 76 -1.01 -24.33 -38.02
C LEU A 76 0.09 -23.95 -39.02
N LYS A 77 1.15 -23.23 -38.58
CA LYS A 77 2.25 -22.80 -39.47
C LYS A 77 3.27 -23.90 -39.80
N SER A 78 3.19 -25.05 -39.13
CA SER A 78 4.07 -26.20 -39.35
C SER A 78 3.32 -27.42 -39.91
N ILE A 79 2.39 -27.18 -40.84
CA ILE A 79 1.85 -28.24 -41.69
C ILE A 79 2.97 -28.70 -42.63
N ILE A 80 3.78 -29.63 -42.13
CA ILE A 80 4.81 -30.33 -42.89
C ILE A 80 4.24 -31.71 -43.15
N TYR A 81 4.25 -32.16 -44.41
CA TYR A 81 3.97 -33.55 -44.74
C TYR A 81 5.02 -34.43 -44.07
N TYR A 82 4.65 -35.05 -42.95
CA TYR A 82 5.49 -36.04 -42.29
C TYR A 82 5.12 -37.41 -42.81
N ASN A 83 5.93 -37.92 -43.75
CA ASN A 83 5.73 -39.25 -44.35
C ASN A 83 5.70 -40.37 -43.30
N GLU A 84 6.36 -40.18 -42.15
CA GLU A 84 6.41 -41.13 -41.03
C GLU A 84 5.04 -41.46 -40.40
N TYR A 85 4.02 -40.62 -40.59
CA TYR A 85 2.66 -40.88 -40.07
C TYR A 85 1.64 -41.26 -41.15
N LEU A 86 2.04 -41.28 -42.43
CA LEU A 86 1.13 -41.65 -43.52
C LEU A 86 0.65 -43.11 -43.40
N GLU A 87 1.48 -43.98 -42.82
CA GLU A 87 1.15 -45.39 -42.59
C GLU A 87 -0.03 -45.57 -41.63
N TYR A 88 -0.33 -44.59 -40.77
CA TYR A 88 -1.47 -44.62 -39.84
C TYR A 88 -2.78 -44.14 -40.48
N ILE A 89 -2.78 -43.58 -41.69
CA ILE A 89 -4.01 -43.07 -42.36
C ILE A 89 -5.11 -44.14 -42.47
N PRO A 90 -4.84 -45.39 -42.87
CA PRO A 90 -5.87 -46.43 -42.96
C PRO A 90 -6.51 -46.74 -41.60
N GLU A 91 -5.71 -46.76 -40.53
CA GLU A 91 -6.17 -47.01 -39.17
C GLU A 91 -6.96 -45.81 -38.62
N LEU A 92 -6.52 -44.58 -38.92
CA LEU A 92 -7.25 -43.35 -38.60
C LEU A 92 -8.62 -43.29 -39.26
N LYS A 93 -8.76 -43.73 -40.53
CA LYS A 93 -10.07 -43.82 -41.22
C LYS A 93 -11.05 -44.79 -40.56
N SER A 94 -10.55 -45.75 -39.78
CA SER A 94 -11.41 -46.67 -39.01
C SER A 94 -11.88 -46.10 -37.67
N ILE A 95 -11.16 -45.09 -37.16
CA ILE A 95 -11.40 -44.48 -35.84
C ILE A 95 -12.10 -43.12 -35.98
N ILE A 96 -11.88 -42.42 -37.10
CA ILE A 96 -12.38 -41.08 -37.38
C ILE A 96 -13.19 -41.15 -38.67
N ASP A 97 -14.45 -40.70 -38.60
CA ASP A 97 -15.31 -40.54 -39.76
C ASP A 97 -14.87 -39.28 -40.54
N LEU A 98 -13.83 -39.46 -41.37
CA LEU A 98 -13.23 -38.41 -42.19
C LEU A 98 -14.12 -38.19 -43.43
N THR A 99 -14.79 -37.04 -43.48
CA THR A 99 -15.75 -36.64 -44.51
C THR A 99 -15.14 -35.74 -45.60
N GLY A 100 -13.91 -35.24 -45.45
CA GLY A 100 -13.29 -34.27 -46.37
C GLY A 100 -11.86 -34.60 -46.84
N GLU A 101 -11.56 -34.26 -48.11
CA GLU A 101 -10.19 -34.17 -48.64
C GLU A 101 -9.83 -32.70 -48.93
N PRO A 102 -8.62 -32.22 -48.62
CA PRO A 102 -7.43 -32.95 -48.16
C PRO A 102 -7.21 -32.98 -46.64
N ILE A 103 -6.47 -34.00 -46.20
CA ILE A 103 -6.02 -34.21 -44.81
C ILE A 103 -4.55 -33.80 -44.68
N PHE A 104 -4.21 -33.01 -43.66
CA PHE A 104 -2.84 -32.68 -43.30
C PHE A 104 -2.47 -33.28 -41.94
N ILE A 105 -1.20 -33.64 -41.75
CA ILE A 105 -0.71 -34.19 -40.48
C ILE A 105 0.40 -33.29 -39.94
N ALA A 106 0.38 -32.96 -38.65
CA ALA A 106 1.46 -32.23 -37.99
C ALA A 106 1.89 -32.94 -36.70
N LYS A 107 3.19 -32.95 -36.44
CA LYS A 107 3.76 -33.52 -35.21
C LYS A 107 3.53 -32.58 -34.03
N ASN A 108 3.20 -33.12 -32.85
CA ASN A 108 3.15 -32.31 -31.63
C ASN A 108 4.58 -31.90 -31.22
N LYS A 109 4.81 -30.60 -31.01
CA LYS A 109 6.14 -30.05 -30.69
C LYS A 109 6.67 -30.50 -29.32
N TYR A 110 5.78 -30.87 -28.40
CA TYR A 110 6.10 -31.14 -27.01
C TYR A 110 5.97 -32.62 -26.63
N CYS A 111 5.29 -33.43 -27.45
CA CYS A 111 5.01 -34.83 -27.15
C CYS A 111 5.27 -35.72 -28.38
N HIS A 112 6.30 -36.58 -28.31
CA HIS A 112 6.67 -37.47 -29.42
C HIS A 112 5.62 -38.53 -29.76
N ASN A 113 4.76 -38.89 -28.81
CA ASN A 113 3.69 -39.86 -29.00
C ASN A 113 2.37 -39.23 -29.47
N LYS A 114 2.37 -37.94 -29.80
CA LYS A 114 1.17 -37.21 -30.22
C LYS A 114 1.36 -36.54 -31.57
N PHE A 115 0.32 -36.55 -32.38
CA PHE A 115 0.26 -35.81 -33.63
C PHE A 115 -1.16 -35.27 -33.87
N PHE A 116 -1.26 -34.29 -34.76
CA PHE A 116 -2.51 -33.62 -35.12
C PHE A 116 -2.87 -33.97 -36.56
N VAL A 117 -4.15 -34.25 -36.78
CA VAL A 117 -4.73 -34.47 -38.11
C VAL A 117 -5.68 -33.31 -38.40
N TYR A 118 -5.47 -32.63 -39.52
CA TYR A 118 -6.27 -31.51 -39.98
C TYR A 118 -7.07 -31.94 -41.20
N GLU A 119 -8.39 -31.95 -41.06
CA GLU A 119 -9.32 -32.22 -42.15
C GLU A 119 -9.96 -30.90 -42.58
N LYS A 120 -9.92 -30.59 -43.87
CA LYS A 120 -10.64 -29.42 -44.38
C LYS A 120 -12.14 -29.64 -44.24
N CYS A 121 -12.86 -28.70 -43.60
CA CYS A 121 -14.30 -28.77 -43.41
C CYS A 121 -15.00 -27.50 -43.87
N SER A 122 -16.19 -27.61 -44.44
CA SER A 122 -17.01 -26.44 -44.72
C SER A 122 -17.59 -25.87 -43.42
N ILE A 123 -17.72 -24.55 -43.36
CA ILE A 123 -18.23 -23.86 -42.18
C ILE A 123 -19.67 -24.27 -41.89
N THR A 124 -20.46 -24.60 -42.91
CA THR A 124 -21.85 -25.04 -42.78
C THR A 124 -22.00 -26.38 -42.05
N GLU A 125 -20.95 -27.19 -41.98
CA GLU A 125 -20.93 -28.47 -41.26
C GLU A 125 -20.58 -28.33 -39.77
N ILE A 126 -20.19 -27.13 -39.34
CA ILE A 126 -19.84 -26.85 -37.94
C ILE A 126 -21.14 -26.63 -37.15
N PRO A 127 -21.28 -27.17 -35.92
CA PRO A 127 -22.43 -26.88 -35.07
C PRO A 127 -22.64 -25.37 -34.87
N LEU A 128 -23.89 -24.92 -34.83
CA LEU A 128 -24.24 -23.49 -34.76
C LEU A 128 -23.54 -22.77 -33.59
N ASN A 129 -23.55 -23.34 -32.39
CA ASN A 129 -22.88 -22.79 -31.22
C ASN A 129 -21.38 -22.55 -31.43
N GLU A 130 -20.72 -23.49 -32.11
CA GLU A 130 -19.30 -23.38 -32.43
C GLU A 130 -19.06 -22.31 -33.52
N GLN A 131 -19.96 -22.18 -34.50
CA GLN A 131 -19.92 -21.08 -35.47
C GLN A 131 -20.05 -19.71 -34.78
N GLU A 132 -20.96 -19.56 -33.81
CA GLU A 132 -21.15 -18.30 -33.06
C GLU A 132 -19.88 -17.90 -32.28
N LEU A 133 -19.21 -18.86 -31.65
CA LEU A 133 -17.96 -18.61 -30.95
C LEU A 133 -16.82 -18.22 -31.91
N ILE A 134 -16.70 -18.92 -33.04
CA ILE A 134 -15.71 -18.62 -34.07
C ILE A 134 -15.94 -17.21 -34.64
N TYR A 135 -17.19 -16.88 -34.94
CA TYR A 135 -17.61 -15.56 -35.42
C TYR A 135 -17.21 -14.46 -34.44
N THR A 136 -17.55 -14.65 -33.16
CA THR A 136 -17.20 -13.74 -32.08
C THR A 136 -15.69 -13.52 -32.01
N ASN A 137 -14.90 -14.60 -32.02
CA ASN A 137 -13.44 -14.54 -31.97
C ASN A 137 -12.85 -13.75 -33.16
N LEU A 138 -13.26 -14.05 -34.38
CA LEU A 138 -12.70 -13.42 -35.58
C LEU A 138 -13.00 -11.93 -35.64
N ILE A 139 -14.25 -11.54 -35.39
CA ILE A 139 -14.61 -10.12 -35.44
C ILE A 139 -13.87 -9.34 -34.36
N LEU A 140 -13.80 -9.87 -33.14
CA LEU A 140 -13.10 -9.19 -32.05
C LEU A 140 -11.58 -9.14 -32.26
N GLN A 141 -10.99 -10.11 -32.96
CA GLN A 141 -9.59 -10.02 -33.38
C GLN A 141 -9.37 -8.83 -34.34
N HIS A 142 -10.20 -8.71 -35.38
CA HIS A 142 -10.10 -7.61 -36.34
C HIS A 142 -10.37 -6.27 -35.69
N GLU A 143 -11.39 -6.21 -34.83
CA GLU A 143 -11.78 -5.01 -34.11
C GLU A 143 -10.68 -4.56 -33.14
N ASN A 144 -10.05 -5.48 -32.41
CA ASN A 144 -8.92 -5.14 -31.54
C ASN A 144 -7.78 -4.48 -32.31
N VAL A 145 -7.45 -4.97 -33.52
CA VAL A 145 -6.42 -4.35 -34.36
C VAL A 145 -6.84 -2.95 -34.80
N ALA A 146 -8.12 -2.76 -35.15
CA ALA A 146 -8.66 -1.45 -35.52
C ALA A 146 -8.62 -0.46 -34.34
N ILE A 147 -9.06 -0.88 -33.15
CA ILE A 147 -9.04 -0.09 -31.92
C ILE A 147 -7.61 0.29 -31.54
N ILE A 148 -6.66 -0.66 -31.55
CA ILE A 148 -5.25 -0.40 -31.27
C ILE A 148 -4.70 0.66 -32.23
N ARG A 149 -5.00 0.55 -33.53
CA ARG A 149 -4.58 1.54 -34.54
C ARG A 149 -5.19 2.92 -34.26
N ALA A 150 -6.48 2.98 -33.92
CA ALA A 150 -7.17 4.22 -33.60
C ALA A 150 -6.59 4.90 -32.34
N ILE A 151 -6.29 4.12 -31.28
CA ILE A 151 -5.63 4.61 -30.07
C ILE A 151 -4.27 5.20 -30.41
N LYS A 152 -3.42 4.44 -31.14
CA LYS A 152 -2.08 4.90 -31.54
C LYS A 152 -2.15 6.20 -32.33
N GLN A 153 -3.08 6.30 -33.28
CA GLN A 153 -3.28 7.50 -34.09
C GLN A 153 -3.75 8.70 -33.26
N GLN A 154 -4.70 8.51 -32.33
CA GLN A 154 -5.15 9.59 -31.45
C GLN A 154 -4.05 10.08 -30.50
N VAL A 155 -3.25 9.17 -29.94
CA VAL A 155 -2.13 9.54 -29.09
C VAL A 155 -1.06 10.28 -29.88
N PHE A 156 -0.71 9.80 -31.08
CA PHE A 156 0.26 10.48 -31.96
C PHE A 156 -0.20 11.88 -32.36
N ASN A 157 -1.48 12.06 -32.66
CA ASN A 157 -2.05 13.36 -33.01
C ASN A 157 -2.17 14.32 -31.80
N SER A 158 -2.12 13.78 -30.57
CA SER A 158 -2.27 14.56 -29.35
C SER A 158 -0.95 15.23 -28.95
N LYS A 159 -0.85 16.55 -29.16
CA LYS A 159 0.34 17.35 -28.84
C LYS A 159 0.57 17.62 -27.34
N SER A 160 -0.17 16.98 -26.43
CA SER A 160 -0.13 17.29 -24.99
C SER A 160 -0.27 16.03 -24.14
N ASN A 161 0.66 15.86 -23.19
CA ASN A 161 0.64 14.77 -22.21
C ASN A 161 -0.65 14.75 -21.38
N VAL A 162 -1.25 15.92 -21.09
CA VAL A 162 -2.51 16.00 -20.34
C VAL A 162 -3.67 15.45 -21.17
N LYS A 163 -3.72 15.77 -22.48
CA LYS A 163 -4.75 15.24 -23.39
C LYS A 163 -4.60 13.74 -23.59
N ILE A 164 -3.37 13.27 -23.76
CA ILE A 164 -3.06 11.82 -23.85
C ILE A 164 -3.55 11.12 -22.59
N LYS A 165 -3.19 11.63 -21.40
CA LYS A 165 -3.63 11.06 -20.11
C LYS A 165 -5.15 10.98 -20.01
N HIS A 166 -5.85 12.08 -20.31
CA HIS A 166 -7.32 12.09 -20.27
C HIS A 166 -7.94 11.08 -21.24
N PHE A 167 -7.40 10.95 -22.45
CA PHE A 167 -7.85 9.98 -23.44
C PHE A 167 -7.63 8.53 -22.97
N ILE A 168 -6.42 8.20 -22.48
CA ILE A 168 -6.11 6.86 -21.96
C ILE A 168 -7.01 6.51 -20.78
N HIS A 169 -7.23 7.44 -19.85
CA HIS A 169 -8.17 7.25 -18.74
C HIS A 169 -9.59 6.96 -19.23
N LYS A 170 -10.07 7.71 -20.24
CA LYS A 170 -11.39 7.47 -20.85
C LYS A 170 -11.48 6.06 -21.45
N MET A 171 -10.42 5.61 -22.12
CA MET A 171 -10.36 4.25 -22.68
C MET A 171 -10.35 3.18 -21.58
N GLN A 172 -9.56 3.34 -20.51
CA GLN A 172 -9.56 2.42 -19.37
C GLN A 172 -10.95 2.30 -18.75
N SER A 173 -11.58 3.44 -18.41
CA SER A 173 -12.91 3.44 -17.81
C SER A 173 -13.96 2.77 -18.69
N ALA A 174 -13.88 2.94 -20.01
CA ALA A 174 -14.87 2.36 -20.91
C ALA A 174 -14.66 0.85 -21.12
N LEU A 175 -13.42 0.39 -21.20
CA LEU A 175 -13.07 -1.04 -21.22
C LEU A 175 -13.47 -1.72 -19.91
N GLU A 176 -13.22 -1.09 -18.76
CA GLU A 176 -13.61 -1.60 -17.44
C GLU A 176 -15.12 -1.70 -17.28
N ALA A 177 -15.88 -0.72 -17.79
CA ALA A 177 -17.33 -0.76 -17.79
C ALA A 177 -17.84 -1.98 -18.58
N HIS A 178 -17.30 -2.23 -19.78
CA HIS A 178 -17.66 -3.40 -20.59
C HIS A 178 -17.28 -4.72 -19.91
N LEU A 179 -16.05 -4.82 -19.38
CA LEU A 179 -15.60 -6.00 -18.66
C LEU A 179 -16.50 -6.30 -17.47
N HIS A 180 -16.90 -5.28 -16.71
CA HIS A 180 -17.81 -5.46 -15.58
C HIS A 180 -19.19 -5.98 -16.01
N VAL A 181 -19.73 -5.46 -17.11
CA VAL A 181 -21.00 -5.93 -17.69
C VAL A 181 -20.88 -7.38 -18.15
N VAL A 182 -19.80 -7.74 -18.84
CA VAL A 182 -19.55 -9.12 -19.31
C VAL A 182 -19.36 -10.08 -18.12
N LEU A 183 -18.55 -9.71 -17.13
CA LEU A 183 -18.31 -10.52 -15.92
C LEU A 183 -19.60 -10.81 -15.16
N LYS A 184 -20.51 -9.84 -15.06
CA LYS A 184 -21.81 -10.02 -14.41
C LYS A 184 -22.67 -11.12 -15.06
N HIS A 185 -22.53 -11.30 -16.38
CA HIS A 185 -23.28 -12.33 -17.12
C HIS A 185 -22.56 -13.69 -17.13
N ILE A 186 -21.23 -13.70 -17.05
CA ILE A 186 -20.46 -14.95 -16.95
C ILE A 186 -20.62 -15.57 -15.55
N ASP A 187 -20.66 -14.75 -14.51
CA ASP A 187 -20.69 -15.16 -13.09
C ASP A 187 -19.71 -16.30 -12.75
N PRO A 188 -18.40 -16.09 -12.98
CA PRO A 188 -17.39 -17.14 -12.83
C PRO A 188 -17.18 -17.48 -11.35
N LYS A 189 -17.09 -18.78 -11.04
CA LYS A 189 -16.77 -19.28 -9.69
C LYS A 189 -15.28 -19.26 -9.41
N SER A 190 -14.45 -19.29 -10.45
CA SER A 190 -12.98 -19.31 -10.34
C SER A 190 -12.30 -18.48 -11.43
N LYS A 191 -11.06 -18.03 -11.18
CA LYS A 191 -10.28 -17.27 -12.18
C LYS A 191 -10.00 -18.09 -13.44
N THR A 192 -9.80 -19.40 -13.29
CA THR A 192 -9.50 -20.32 -14.40
C THR A 192 -10.69 -20.53 -15.32
N GLU A 193 -11.92 -20.48 -14.78
CA GLU A 193 -13.16 -20.65 -15.54
C GLU A 193 -13.35 -19.56 -16.61
N LEU A 194 -12.84 -18.34 -16.37
CA LEU A 194 -12.89 -17.24 -17.34
C LEU A 194 -12.18 -17.53 -18.66
N TYR A 195 -11.20 -18.44 -18.65
CA TYR A 195 -10.36 -18.75 -19.80
C TYR A 195 -10.54 -20.17 -20.33
N GLN A 196 -11.43 -20.95 -19.70
CA GLN A 196 -11.79 -22.29 -20.13
C GLN A 196 -13.14 -22.27 -20.82
N TYR A 197 -13.18 -22.79 -22.05
CA TYR A 197 -14.43 -22.91 -22.79
C TYR A 197 -15.04 -24.28 -22.57
N SER A 198 -16.37 -24.35 -22.53
CA SER A 198 -17.10 -25.61 -22.44
C SER A 198 -16.96 -26.42 -23.75
N THR A 199 -17.29 -27.70 -23.70
CA THR A 199 -17.36 -28.55 -24.91
C THR A 199 -18.60 -28.26 -25.76
N ALA A 200 -19.58 -27.54 -25.23
CA ALA A 200 -20.84 -27.21 -25.90
C ALA A 200 -20.80 -25.84 -26.59
N TYR A 201 -19.75 -25.04 -26.34
CA TYR A 201 -19.54 -23.69 -26.88
C TYR A 201 -20.77 -22.79 -26.72
N ASP A 202 -21.29 -22.73 -25.51
CA ASP A 202 -22.52 -22.00 -25.23
C ASP A 202 -22.33 -20.47 -25.32
N LYS A 203 -23.41 -19.73 -25.05
CA LYS A 203 -23.38 -18.27 -25.03
C LYS A 203 -22.38 -17.71 -24.02
N ILE A 204 -22.15 -18.42 -22.90
CA ILE A 204 -21.19 -18.00 -21.87
C ILE A 204 -19.77 -18.06 -22.45
N ASP A 205 -19.47 -19.05 -23.30
CA ASP A 205 -18.19 -19.14 -24.00
C ASP A 205 -17.94 -17.98 -24.98
N CYS A 206 -18.99 -17.50 -25.66
CA CYS A 206 -18.92 -16.26 -26.45
C CYS A 206 -18.63 -15.03 -25.57
N LEU A 207 -19.24 -14.93 -24.38
CA LEU A 207 -18.95 -13.88 -23.42
C LEU A 207 -17.51 -13.97 -22.86
N LYS A 208 -17.01 -15.17 -22.57
CA LYS A 208 -15.60 -15.41 -22.19
C LYS A 208 -14.64 -14.97 -23.29
N CYS A 209 -15.00 -15.21 -24.56
CA CYS A 209 -14.23 -14.71 -25.70
C CYS A 209 -14.20 -13.17 -25.74
N GLN A 210 -15.34 -12.52 -25.54
CA GLN A 210 -15.40 -11.05 -25.42
C GLN A 210 -14.54 -10.52 -24.28
N PHE A 211 -14.65 -11.13 -23.10
CA PHE A 211 -13.83 -10.79 -21.94
C PHE A 211 -12.33 -10.85 -22.26
N TYR A 212 -11.89 -11.96 -22.87
CA TYR A 212 -10.49 -12.15 -23.27
C TYR A 212 -9.98 -11.08 -24.23
N HIS A 213 -10.79 -10.66 -25.21
CA HIS A 213 -10.41 -9.63 -26.17
C HIS A 213 -10.37 -8.22 -25.57
N LEU A 214 -11.31 -7.88 -24.68
CA LEU A 214 -11.28 -6.63 -23.91
C LEU A 214 -10.04 -6.56 -23.01
N GLU A 215 -9.71 -7.67 -22.36
CA GLU A 215 -8.53 -7.74 -21.49
C GLU A 215 -7.22 -7.55 -22.26
N LYS A 216 -7.12 -8.09 -23.49
CA LYS A 216 -5.97 -7.82 -24.39
C LYS A 216 -5.79 -6.32 -24.65
N LEU A 217 -6.88 -5.57 -24.81
CA LEU A 217 -6.80 -4.12 -25.00
C LEU A 217 -6.29 -3.41 -23.75
N LEU A 218 -6.72 -3.82 -22.55
CA LEU A 218 -6.17 -3.28 -21.31
C LEU A 218 -4.68 -3.59 -21.15
N ILE A 219 -4.25 -4.82 -21.41
CA ILE A 219 -2.82 -5.20 -21.35
C ILE A 219 -2.00 -4.38 -22.35
N PHE A 220 -2.55 -4.10 -23.54
CA PHE A 220 -1.93 -3.22 -24.51
C PHE A 220 -1.75 -1.80 -23.93
N LEU A 221 -2.77 -1.24 -23.30
CA LEU A 221 -2.66 0.06 -22.62
C LEU A 221 -1.61 0.03 -21.51
N GLU A 222 -1.58 -1.04 -20.71
CA GLU A 222 -0.59 -1.22 -19.64
C GLU A 222 0.84 -1.16 -20.15
N ARG A 223 1.12 -1.85 -21.26
CA ARG A 223 2.47 -1.99 -21.81
C ARG A 223 2.96 -0.72 -22.50
N GLU A 224 2.11 -0.10 -23.31
CA GLU A 224 2.51 1.01 -24.20
C GLU A 224 2.33 2.38 -23.55
N TYR A 225 1.39 2.51 -22.61
CA TYR A 225 1.00 3.79 -22.02
C TYR A 225 1.06 3.80 -20.49
N ALA A 226 1.92 2.98 -19.88
CA ALA A 226 2.10 2.86 -18.43
C ALA A 226 2.17 4.21 -17.68
N ALA A 227 2.84 5.21 -18.23
CA ALA A 227 3.00 6.54 -17.63
C ALA A 227 1.71 7.39 -17.62
N PHE A 228 0.72 7.02 -18.43
CA PHE A 228 -0.53 7.75 -18.62
C PHE A 228 -1.75 6.99 -18.06
N LEU A 229 -1.55 5.84 -17.42
CA LEU A 229 -2.63 5.07 -16.82
C LEU A 229 -3.19 5.78 -15.59
N ASN A 230 -4.48 5.55 -15.35
CA ASN A 230 -5.11 5.88 -14.10
C ASN A 230 -4.77 4.81 -13.05
N ASP A 231 -3.95 5.15 -12.07
CA ASP A 231 -3.56 4.22 -10.99
C ASP A 231 -4.76 3.72 -10.13
N LYS A 232 -5.91 4.40 -10.20
CA LYS A 232 -7.15 3.99 -9.52
C LYS A 232 -7.99 3.00 -10.33
N SER A 233 -7.64 2.78 -11.59
CA SER A 233 -8.32 1.86 -12.48
C SER A 233 -7.94 0.42 -12.15
N MET A 234 -8.78 -0.52 -12.59
CA MET A 234 -8.65 -1.94 -12.30
C MET A 234 -7.47 -2.56 -13.05
N VAL A 235 -6.69 -3.42 -12.37
CA VAL A 235 -5.66 -4.24 -13.02
C VAL A 235 -6.33 -5.36 -13.83
N PRO A 236 -5.88 -5.63 -15.07
CA PRO A 236 -6.31 -6.80 -15.83
C PRO A 236 -6.07 -8.11 -15.07
N TYR A 237 -7.03 -9.04 -15.10
CA TYR A 237 -6.94 -10.32 -14.39
C TYR A 237 -5.75 -11.15 -14.86
N ARG A 238 -5.48 -11.16 -16.16
CA ARG A 238 -4.35 -11.87 -16.75
C ARG A 238 -3.00 -11.31 -16.30
N THR A 239 -2.90 -10.01 -15.99
CA THR A 239 -1.70 -9.44 -15.38
C THR A 239 -1.50 -10.05 -13.99
N VAL A 240 -2.57 -10.18 -13.19
CA VAL A 240 -2.53 -10.87 -11.88
C VAL A 240 -2.20 -12.36 -12.03
N LEU A 241 -2.84 -13.07 -12.95
CA LEU A 241 -2.60 -14.51 -13.21
C LEU A 241 -1.15 -14.78 -13.64
N SER A 242 -0.58 -13.92 -14.48
CA SER A 242 0.80 -14.07 -14.95
C SER A 242 1.82 -14.00 -13.81
N ASP A 243 1.49 -13.28 -12.74
CA ASP A 243 2.31 -13.16 -11.54
C ASP A 243 1.96 -14.18 -10.45
N GLU A 244 0.83 -14.90 -10.56
CA GLU A 244 0.21 -15.66 -9.47
C GLU A 244 1.14 -16.72 -8.89
N VAL A 245 1.80 -17.51 -9.74
CA VAL A 245 2.76 -18.54 -9.29
C VAL A 245 3.92 -17.91 -8.50
N ALA A 246 4.48 -16.82 -9.01
CA ALA A 246 5.61 -16.13 -8.39
C ALA A 246 5.22 -15.39 -7.09
N ILE A 247 3.97 -14.91 -7.03
CA ILE A 247 3.40 -14.27 -5.84
C ILE A 247 3.08 -15.33 -4.78
N ALA A 248 2.41 -16.42 -5.13
CA ALA A 248 1.98 -17.48 -4.22
C ALA A 248 3.18 -18.07 -3.45
N ALA A 249 4.23 -18.48 -4.16
CA ALA A 249 5.41 -19.06 -3.52
C ALA A 249 6.09 -18.11 -2.50
N LYS A 250 6.15 -16.80 -2.82
CA LYS A 250 6.70 -15.79 -1.91
C LYS A 250 5.76 -15.54 -0.74
N LEU A 251 4.47 -15.47 -1.01
CA LEU A 251 3.43 -15.18 -0.04
C LEU A 251 3.34 -16.30 1.00
N ASP A 252 3.39 -17.56 0.59
CA ASP A 252 3.43 -18.72 1.50
C ASP A 252 4.68 -18.69 2.38
N CYS A 253 5.84 -18.41 1.79
CA CYS A 253 7.09 -18.28 2.55
C CYS A 253 7.02 -17.15 3.59
N VAL A 254 6.51 -15.98 3.21
CA VAL A 254 6.33 -14.84 4.13
C VAL A 254 5.33 -15.19 5.23
N LYS A 255 4.15 -15.75 4.89
CA LYS A 255 3.13 -16.13 5.86
C LYS A 255 3.67 -17.13 6.89
N ASN A 256 4.32 -18.19 6.43
CA ASN A 256 4.89 -19.20 7.33
C ASN A 256 5.99 -18.62 8.23
N SER A 257 6.80 -17.69 7.69
CA SER A 257 7.87 -17.05 8.47
C SER A 257 7.30 -16.12 9.56
N ILE A 258 6.30 -15.31 9.23
CA ILE A 258 5.71 -14.37 10.19
C ILE A 258 4.93 -15.12 11.28
N LEU A 259 4.21 -16.19 10.94
CA LEU A 259 3.50 -17.02 11.94
C LEU A 259 4.42 -17.76 12.91
N ALA A 260 5.67 -18.02 12.51
CA ALA A 260 6.67 -18.64 13.37
C ALA A 260 7.36 -17.64 14.30
N MET A 261 7.20 -16.33 14.07
CA MET A 261 7.78 -15.27 14.89
C MET A 261 6.84 -14.88 16.03
N VAL A 262 7.42 -14.43 17.15
CA VAL A 262 6.66 -13.84 18.26
C VAL A 262 6.42 -12.37 17.94
N ILE A 263 5.21 -12.06 17.46
CA ILE A 263 4.81 -10.69 17.09
C ILE A 263 3.53 -10.36 17.85
N ASP A 264 3.45 -9.13 18.33
CA ASP A 264 2.23 -8.60 18.91
C ASP A 264 1.02 -8.77 17.95
N LYS A 265 -0.14 -9.11 18.50
CA LYS A 265 -1.32 -9.46 17.70
C LYS A 265 -1.82 -8.29 16.85
N GLU A 266 -1.77 -7.07 17.37
CA GLU A 266 -2.21 -5.87 16.65
C GLU A 266 -1.24 -5.55 15.51
N LEU A 267 0.07 -5.60 15.79
CA LEU A 267 1.10 -5.43 14.79
C LEU A 267 1.04 -6.50 13.69
N LEU A 268 0.76 -7.75 14.06
CA LEU A 268 0.58 -8.84 13.12
C LEU A 268 -0.55 -8.54 12.12
N GLN A 269 -1.69 -8.06 12.60
CA GLN A 269 -2.82 -7.69 11.73
C GLN A 269 -2.46 -6.55 10.78
N ILE A 270 -1.72 -5.55 11.26
CA ILE A 270 -1.21 -4.44 10.48
C ILE A 270 -0.30 -4.93 9.33
N ILE A 271 0.65 -5.82 9.64
CA ILE A 271 1.59 -6.37 8.66
C ILE A 271 0.88 -7.24 7.60
N TYR A 272 -0.14 -8.00 8.01
CA TYR A 272 -0.84 -8.91 7.12
C TYR A 272 -1.75 -8.20 6.10
N LYS A 273 -2.26 -7.01 6.42
CA LYS A 273 -3.32 -6.36 5.64
C LYS A 273 -2.97 -6.16 4.15
N PRO A 274 -1.78 -5.68 3.76
CA PRO A 274 -1.39 -5.61 2.34
C PRO A 274 -1.22 -6.97 1.67
N LEU A 275 -0.93 -8.02 2.44
CA LEU A 275 -0.75 -9.38 1.91
C LEU A 275 -2.10 -10.04 1.60
N LEU A 276 -3.14 -9.74 2.37
CA LEU A 276 -4.50 -10.25 2.14
C LEU A 276 -5.04 -9.84 0.78
N VAL A 277 -4.75 -8.60 0.34
CA VAL A 277 -5.11 -8.10 -1.00
C VAL A 277 -4.60 -9.00 -2.13
N LEU A 278 -3.47 -9.68 -1.94
CA LEU A 278 -2.93 -10.62 -2.93
C LEU A 278 -3.49 -12.04 -2.77
N SER A 279 -3.80 -12.48 -1.56
CA SER A 279 -4.28 -13.85 -1.31
C SER A 279 -5.79 -14.03 -1.46
N GLU A 280 -6.57 -12.98 -1.22
CA GLU A 280 -8.04 -13.04 -1.20
C GLU A 280 -8.65 -12.53 -2.50
N LEU A 281 -7.85 -12.17 -3.50
CA LEU A 281 -8.32 -11.56 -4.74
C LEU A 281 -9.31 -12.47 -5.47
N GLN A 282 -10.61 -12.18 -5.31
CA GLN A 282 -11.70 -12.89 -5.96
C GLN A 282 -11.90 -12.37 -7.38
N VAL A 283 -12.53 -13.18 -8.24
CA VAL A 283 -12.80 -12.85 -9.64
C VAL A 283 -13.76 -11.66 -9.80
N GLN A 284 -14.56 -11.38 -8.77
CA GLN A 284 -15.54 -10.30 -8.80
C GLN A 284 -15.00 -9.01 -8.15
N GLU A 285 -13.89 -9.09 -7.43
CA GLU A 285 -13.31 -7.96 -6.71
C GLU A 285 -12.37 -7.14 -7.59
N LYS A 286 -12.62 -5.83 -7.65
CA LYS A 286 -11.77 -4.90 -8.40
C LYS A 286 -10.54 -4.56 -7.56
N ILE A 287 -9.37 -5.01 -7.97
CA ILE A 287 -8.10 -4.47 -7.47
C ILE A 287 -7.63 -3.33 -8.36
N SER A 288 -7.29 -2.18 -7.77
CA SER A 288 -6.69 -1.08 -8.53
C SER A 288 -5.21 -1.29 -8.82
N HIS A 289 -4.68 -0.65 -9.86
CA HIS A 289 -3.24 -0.63 -10.16
C HIS A 289 -2.40 -0.20 -8.97
N GLN A 290 -2.82 0.82 -8.23
CA GLN A 290 -2.12 1.28 -7.04
C GLN A 290 -2.08 0.21 -5.95
N GLN A 291 -3.22 -0.38 -5.60
CA GLN A 291 -3.28 -1.42 -4.56
C GLN A 291 -2.45 -2.63 -4.94
N TYR A 292 -2.54 -3.09 -6.19
CA TYR A 292 -1.77 -4.23 -6.67
C TYR A 292 -0.27 -3.93 -6.67
N LYS A 293 0.14 -2.78 -7.22
CA LYS A 293 1.54 -2.36 -7.27
C LYS A 293 2.14 -2.19 -5.88
N TYR A 294 1.39 -1.57 -4.95
CA TYR A 294 1.83 -1.44 -3.57
C TYR A 294 2.01 -2.81 -2.93
N SER A 295 0.98 -3.67 -2.99
CA SER A 295 1.00 -4.99 -2.35
C SER A 295 2.09 -5.90 -2.92
N LYS A 296 2.30 -5.89 -4.25
CA LYS A 296 3.39 -6.61 -4.90
C LYS A 296 4.76 -6.09 -4.48
N ASN A 297 4.96 -4.77 -4.39
CA ASN A 297 6.20 -4.19 -3.90
C ASN A 297 6.43 -4.53 -2.42
N TYR A 298 5.38 -4.43 -1.60
CA TYR A 298 5.39 -4.78 -0.18
C TYR A 298 5.80 -6.24 0.01
N LEU A 299 5.17 -7.18 -0.69
CA LEU A 299 5.52 -8.61 -0.65
C LEU A 299 6.99 -8.87 -1.00
N ASN A 300 7.48 -8.22 -2.06
CA ASN A 300 8.88 -8.39 -2.47
C ASN A 300 9.86 -7.83 -1.42
N LYS A 301 9.52 -6.71 -0.78
CA LYS A 301 10.37 -6.07 0.22
C LYS A 301 10.32 -6.81 1.57
N ILE A 302 9.15 -7.27 2.00
CA ILE A 302 9.02 -8.03 3.27
C ILE A 302 9.71 -9.38 3.17
N PHE A 303 9.60 -10.05 2.02
CA PHE A 303 10.33 -11.29 1.77
C PHE A 303 11.86 -11.10 1.87
N LYS A 304 12.39 -10.00 1.33
CA LYS A 304 13.81 -9.65 1.46
C LYS A 304 14.18 -9.28 2.90
N PHE A 305 13.31 -8.53 3.59
CA PHE A 305 13.52 -8.09 4.96
C PHE A 305 13.58 -9.27 5.93
N ILE A 306 12.65 -10.22 5.83
CA ILE A 306 12.65 -11.46 6.63
C ILE A 306 13.89 -12.30 6.30
N LYS A 307 14.26 -12.45 5.03
CA LYS A 307 15.46 -13.21 4.65
C LYS A 307 16.76 -12.59 5.15
N ALA A 308 16.84 -11.27 5.22
CA ALA A 308 18.00 -10.55 5.73
C ALA A 308 18.09 -10.63 7.27
N ASN A 309 16.97 -10.86 7.95
CA ASN A 309 16.87 -10.93 9.40
C ASN A 309 16.33 -12.30 9.82
N PRO A 310 17.15 -13.37 9.76
CA PRO A 310 16.72 -14.73 10.12
C PRO A 310 16.52 -14.94 11.63
N ARG A 311 16.84 -13.93 12.45
CA ARG A 311 16.59 -13.90 13.90
C ARG A 311 15.25 -13.23 14.18
N GLU A 312 14.83 -13.25 15.44
CA GLU A 312 13.65 -12.52 15.89
C GLU A 312 13.75 -11.04 15.54
N ILE A 313 12.67 -10.48 14.97
CA ILE A 313 12.56 -9.08 14.55
C ILE A 313 11.79 -8.35 15.65
N SER A 314 12.37 -7.30 16.22
CA SER A 314 11.70 -6.57 17.30
C SER A 314 10.48 -5.78 16.79
N THR A 315 9.57 -5.42 17.70
CA THR A 315 8.41 -4.56 17.40
C THR A 315 8.84 -3.23 16.77
N ILE A 316 9.92 -2.63 17.26
CA ILE A 316 10.43 -1.34 16.75
C ILE A 316 10.99 -1.51 15.33
N ASP A 317 11.69 -2.61 15.04
CA ASP A 317 12.20 -2.88 13.70
C ASP A 317 11.06 -3.03 12.68
N TRP A 318 9.96 -3.67 13.07
CA TRP A 318 8.75 -3.74 12.25
C TRP A 318 8.13 -2.36 12.02
N CYS A 319 8.05 -1.51 13.04
CA CYS A 319 7.56 -0.14 12.89
C CYS A 319 8.44 0.67 11.92
N HIS A 320 9.77 0.57 12.06
CA HIS A 320 10.71 1.21 11.13
C HIS A 320 10.53 0.68 9.69
N TRP A 321 10.35 -0.63 9.53
CA TRP A 321 10.14 -1.20 8.22
C TRP A 321 8.80 -0.75 7.59
N LEU A 322 7.70 -0.73 8.35
CA LEU A 322 6.39 -0.23 7.90
C LEU A 322 6.45 1.26 7.50
N LYS A 323 7.22 2.06 8.24
CA LYS A 323 7.55 3.44 7.87
C LYS A 323 8.27 3.50 6.53
N GLU A 324 9.34 2.71 6.32
CA GLU A 324 10.06 2.67 5.05
C GLU A 324 9.17 2.27 3.87
N MET A 325 8.12 1.49 4.12
CA MET A 325 7.10 1.10 3.13
C MET A 325 6.03 2.16 2.90
N ASN A 326 6.09 3.30 3.60
CA ASN A 326 5.05 4.33 3.62
C ASN A 326 3.65 3.73 3.84
N TYR A 327 3.54 2.83 4.83
CA TYR A 327 2.28 2.20 5.22
C TYR A 327 1.41 3.19 6.01
N ASN A 328 0.81 4.12 5.27
CA ASN A 328 0.07 5.25 5.79
C ASN A 328 -1.39 4.89 6.07
N SER A 329 -1.60 4.12 7.13
CA SER A 329 -2.92 3.71 7.63
C SER A 329 -3.16 4.28 9.03
N PHE A 330 -4.43 4.47 9.40
CA PHE A 330 -4.76 4.93 10.75
C PHE A 330 -4.43 3.87 11.80
N GLU A 331 -4.65 2.59 11.48
CA GLU A 331 -4.38 1.48 12.36
C GLU A 331 -2.90 1.43 12.77
N PHE A 332 -1.99 1.67 11.82
CA PHE A 332 -0.56 1.74 12.13
C PHE A 332 -0.19 3.01 12.91
N LEU A 333 -0.80 4.15 12.59
CA LEU A 333 -0.58 5.40 13.33
C LEU A 333 -1.01 5.26 14.80
N ASP A 334 -2.18 4.67 15.04
CA ASP A 334 -2.73 4.43 16.38
C ASP A 334 -1.83 3.48 17.17
N PHE A 335 -1.41 2.36 16.56
CA PHE A 335 -0.48 1.42 17.16
C PHE A 335 0.85 2.09 17.53
N PHE A 336 1.47 2.80 16.59
CA PHE A 336 2.76 3.44 16.81
C PHE A 336 2.69 4.57 17.84
N SER A 337 1.66 5.42 17.77
CA SER A 337 1.44 6.46 18.78
C SER A 337 1.14 5.87 20.16
N GLY A 338 0.51 4.69 20.24
CA GLY A 338 0.32 3.94 21.48
C GLY A 338 1.64 3.53 22.14
N ILE A 339 2.62 3.07 21.34
CA ILE A 339 3.98 2.78 21.81
C ILE A 339 4.61 4.06 22.38
N LEU A 340 4.61 5.15 21.62
CA LEU A 340 5.20 6.42 22.04
C LEU A 340 4.57 6.98 23.32
N LYS A 341 3.23 6.91 23.44
CA LYS A 341 2.50 7.31 24.65
C LYS A 341 2.91 6.47 25.85
N THR A 342 3.08 5.16 25.66
CA THR A 342 3.49 4.26 26.75
C THR A 342 4.91 4.59 27.22
N GLU A 343 5.84 4.85 26.30
CA GLU A 343 7.19 5.29 26.64
C GLU A 343 7.18 6.64 27.39
N CYS A 344 6.39 7.61 26.91
CA CYS A 344 6.19 8.90 27.60
C CYS A 344 5.62 8.75 29.01
N ASN A 345 4.63 7.88 29.19
CA ASN A 345 4.01 7.64 30.50
C ASN A 345 4.96 6.95 31.49
N ASN A 346 5.99 6.26 30.99
CA ASN A 346 7.01 5.62 31.82
C ASN A 346 8.14 6.58 32.22
N CYS A 347 8.20 7.80 31.67
CA CYS A 347 9.16 8.82 32.09
C CYS A 347 8.82 9.33 33.51
N ALA A 348 9.84 9.57 34.33
CA ALA A 348 9.64 10.04 35.70
C ALA A 348 9.22 11.52 35.74
N THR A 349 9.62 12.30 34.74
CA THR A 349 9.32 13.73 34.67
C THR A 349 8.77 14.18 33.32
N LEU A 350 8.01 15.28 33.31
CA LEU A 350 7.57 15.93 32.05
C LEU A 350 8.74 16.41 31.18
N VAL A 351 9.90 16.68 31.78
CA VAL A 351 11.09 17.11 31.03
C VAL A 351 11.69 15.92 30.27
N GLU A 352 11.79 14.76 30.91
CA GLU A 352 12.22 13.52 30.27
C GLU A 352 11.27 13.11 29.14
N ALA A 353 9.94 13.18 29.36
CA ALA A 353 8.95 12.89 28.33
C ALA A 353 9.08 13.84 27.12
N LEU A 354 9.32 15.13 27.38
CA LEU A 354 9.57 16.11 26.31
C LEU A 354 10.86 15.81 25.54
N ASP A 355 11.95 15.50 26.22
CA ASP A 355 13.23 15.16 25.59
C ASP A 355 13.10 13.89 24.73
N LEU A 356 12.38 12.88 25.23
CA LEU A 356 12.05 11.67 24.49
C LEU A 356 11.24 11.98 23.21
N MET A 357 10.21 12.83 23.30
CA MET A 357 9.44 13.22 22.12
C MET A 357 10.28 14.02 21.10
N PHE A 358 11.17 14.92 21.55
CA PHE A 358 12.10 15.60 20.66
C PHE A 358 13.12 14.65 20.02
N PHE A 359 13.56 13.63 20.76
CA PHE A 359 14.42 12.57 20.23
C PHE A 359 13.71 11.82 19.09
N HIS A 360 12.48 11.34 19.33
CA HIS A 360 11.68 10.69 18.30
C HIS A 360 11.41 11.60 17.11
N LEU A 361 11.03 12.87 17.34
CA LEU A 361 10.84 13.86 16.27
C LEU A 361 12.10 14.02 15.41
N LYS A 362 13.28 14.08 16.04
CA LYS A 362 14.56 14.16 15.36
C LYS A 362 14.83 12.90 14.53
N GLU A 363 14.64 11.71 15.10
CA GLU A 363 14.83 10.45 14.37
C GLU A 363 13.89 10.36 13.16
N PHE A 364 12.65 10.79 13.32
CA PHE A 364 11.67 10.79 12.24
C PHE A 364 12.05 11.74 11.11
N ASN A 365 12.46 12.97 11.43
CA ASN A 365 12.90 13.97 10.45
C ASN A 365 14.22 13.61 9.74
N GLN A 366 15.11 12.84 10.39
CA GLN A 366 16.39 12.45 9.80
C GLN A 366 16.32 11.18 8.94
N SER A 367 15.29 10.38 9.16
CA SER A 367 15.08 9.11 8.47
C SER A 367 14.46 9.35 7.10
N LYS A 368 15.24 9.07 6.05
CA LYS A 368 14.77 9.20 4.65
C LYS A 368 13.85 8.04 4.29
N SER A 369 12.59 8.33 3.97
CA SER A 369 11.69 7.35 3.38
C SER A 369 12.23 6.79 2.06
N LYS A 370 12.43 5.47 1.99
CA LYS A 370 12.93 4.77 0.79
C LYS A 370 11.85 4.53 -0.28
N THR A 371 10.57 4.69 0.06
CA THR A 371 9.44 4.40 -0.84
C THR A 371 8.55 5.62 -0.98
N THR A 372 8.34 6.08 -2.21
CA THR A 372 7.43 7.20 -2.53
C THR A 372 5.98 6.78 -2.73
N LEU A 373 5.71 5.48 -2.88
CA LEU A 373 4.37 4.95 -3.11
C LEU A 373 3.62 4.74 -1.77
N PRO A 374 2.54 5.49 -1.48
CA PRO A 374 1.74 5.31 -0.28
C PRO A 374 0.82 4.08 -0.38
N TYR A 375 0.51 3.47 0.77
CA TYR A 375 -0.52 2.43 0.89
C TYR A 375 -1.92 2.99 0.58
N ASN A 376 -2.24 4.17 1.11
CA ASN A 376 -3.49 4.89 0.89
C ASN A 376 -3.21 6.25 0.24
N GLN A 377 -3.57 6.44 -1.02
CA GLN A 377 -3.37 7.70 -1.75
C GLN A 377 -4.16 8.90 -1.18
N LYS A 378 -5.20 8.65 -0.37
CA LYS A 378 -6.02 9.73 0.20
C LYS A 378 -5.42 10.30 1.49
N LEU A 379 -4.42 9.64 2.06
CA LEU A 379 -3.80 10.03 3.31
C LEU A 379 -2.40 10.62 3.05
N PRO A 380 -1.93 11.54 3.91
CA PRO A 380 -0.53 11.98 3.89
C PRO A 380 0.42 10.79 4.07
N SER A 381 1.72 10.97 3.81
CA SER A 381 2.70 9.92 4.13
C SER A 381 2.65 9.58 5.62
N ILE A 382 3.01 8.34 5.96
CA ILE A 382 3.07 7.93 7.36
C ILE A 382 4.07 8.76 8.15
N GLU A 383 5.15 9.17 7.50
CA GLU A 383 6.15 10.09 8.06
C GLU A 383 5.51 11.41 8.49
N ASN A 384 4.72 12.07 7.62
CA ASN A 384 4.06 13.32 7.95
C ASN A 384 2.99 13.14 9.04
N GLN A 385 2.28 12.00 9.04
CA GLN A 385 1.28 11.70 10.06
C GLN A 385 1.91 11.54 11.45
N VAL A 386 3.00 10.77 11.54
CA VAL A 386 3.71 10.56 12.81
C VAL A 386 4.37 11.85 13.29
N ILE A 387 5.02 12.62 12.39
CA ILE A 387 5.63 13.91 12.74
C ILE A 387 4.56 14.86 13.30
N GLY A 388 3.44 15.02 12.59
CA GLY A 388 2.36 15.89 13.06
C GLY A 388 1.78 15.44 14.40
N TRP A 389 1.66 14.13 14.63
CA TRP A 389 1.25 13.61 15.93
C TRP A 389 2.25 13.93 17.05
N ILE A 390 3.56 13.73 16.81
CA ILE A 390 4.60 14.03 17.80
C ILE A 390 4.66 15.53 18.11
N GLU A 391 4.52 16.40 17.10
CA GLU A 391 4.51 17.86 17.29
C GLU A 391 3.35 18.31 18.18
N GLU A 392 2.15 17.77 17.96
CA GLU A 392 0.99 18.03 18.82
C GLU A 392 1.21 17.50 20.25
N GLU A 393 1.82 16.33 20.41
CA GLU A 393 2.16 15.79 21.73
C GLU A 393 3.19 16.66 22.46
N ILE A 394 4.19 17.20 21.76
CA ILE A 394 5.16 18.16 22.31
C ILE A 394 4.45 19.45 22.74
N ILE A 395 3.53 19.98 21.93
CA ILE A 395 2.72 21.15 22.27
C ILE A 395 1.90 20.88 23.53
N TYR A 396 1.25 19.72 23.60
CA TYR A 396 0.47 19.30 24.76
C TYR A 396 1.33 19.22 26.02
N LEU A 397 2.47 18.52 25.98
CA LEU A 397 3.38 18.37 27.11
C LEU A 397 3.96 19.72 27.57
N ASN A 398 4.29 20.62 26.63
CA ASN A 398 4.74 21.97 26.97
C ASN A 398 3.64 22.79 27.66
N ARG A 399 2.39 22.74 27.18
CA ARG A 399 1.26 23.39 27.85
C ARG A 399 1.03 22.81 29.25
N LYS A 400 1.06 21.48 29.39
CA LYS A 400 0.95 20.79 30.68
C LYS A 400 2.06 21.23 31.64
N LYS A 401 3.29 21.38 31.16
CA LYS A 401 4.42 21.91 31.93
C LYS A 401 4.20 23.36 32.37
N SER A 402 3.70 24.23 31.48
CA SER A 402 3.36 25.62 31.84
C SER A 402 2.25 25.69 32.89
N ILE A 403 1.18 24.92 32.73
CA ILE A 403 0.08 24.84 33.71
C ILE A 403 0.61 24.30 35.05
N THR A 404 1.43 23.24 35.04
CA THR A 404 2.02 22.69 36.27
C THR A 404 2.95 23.70 36.93
N LYS A 405 3.70 24.48 36.14
CA LYS A 405 4.47 25.61 36.66
C LYS A 405 3.56 26.68 37.24
N GLU A 406 2.46 27.07 36.59
CA GLU A 406 1.50 28.05 37.09
C GLU A 406 0.77 27.60 38.36
N ILE A 407 0.52 26.30 38.53
CA ILE A 407 -0.06 25.71 39.75
C ILE A 407 1.00 25.61 40.88
N VAL A 408 2.28 25.44 40.53
CA VAL A 408 3.41 25.33 41.48
C VAL A 408 4.14 26.67 41.70
N VAL A 409 3.80 27.72 40.94
CA VAL A 409 4.13 29.10 41.30
C VAL A 409 3.29 29.37 42.55
N PRO A 410 3.89 29.47 43.76
CA PRO A 410 3.17 30.15 44.83
C PRO A 410 2.83 31.49 44.22
N LYS A 411 1.53 31.86 44.24
CA LYS A 411 1.03 33.21 43.92
C LYS A 411 2.20 34.17 43.99
N GLU A 412 2.60 34.74 42.85
CA GLU A 412 3.39 35.95 42.90
C GLU A 412 2.68 36.82 43.92
N VAL A 413 3.35 36.99 45.06
CA VAL A 413 2.93 37.91 46.09
C VAL A 413 2.99 39.23 45.35
N GLU A 414 1.84 39.66 44.84
CA GLU A 414 1.55 41.07 44.62
C GLU A 414 2.24 41.83 45.75
N ASP A 415 3.00 42.82 45.35
CA ASP A 415 3.93 43.67 46.09
C ASP A 415 3.34 44.27 47.39
N ASP A 416 3.05 43.39 48.34
CA ASP A 416 2.54 43.65 49.69
C ASP A 416 3.26 42.71 50.67
N ASN A 417 4.57 42.53 50.44
CA ASN A 417 5.44 41.85 51.39
C ASN A 417 5.43 42.64 52.69
N GLU A 418 4.65 42.19 53.67
CA GLU A 418 4.83 42.54 55.07
C GLU A 418 6.27 42.23 55.47
N LYS A 419 7.15 43.21 55.33
CA LYS A 419 8.54 43.09 55.76
C LYS A 419 8.56 42.76 57.24
N LEU A 420 9.52 41.93 57.64
CA LEU A 420 9.72 41.57 59.04
C LEU A 420 10.04 42.83 59.84
N GLN A 421 9.11 43.27 60.70
CA GLN A 421 9.29 44.41 61.59
C GLN A 421 10.19 44.01 62.75
N LEU A 422 11.39 44.57 62.77
CA LEU A 422 12.35 44.36 63.84
C LEU A 422 12.35 45.54 64.80
N GLY A 423 12.25 45.25 66.11
CA GLY A 423 12.39 46.24 67.18
C GLY A 423 13.84 46.67 67.43
N ILE A 424 14.70 46.69 66.41
CA ILE A 424 16.12 47.10 66.47
C ILE A 424 16.40 48.16 65.41
N SER A 425 17.43 48.98 65.61
CA SER A 425 17.85 49.97 64.60
C SER A 425 18.65 49.35 63.46
N VAL A 426 18.78 50.06 62.33
CA VAL A 426 19.58 49.59 61.17
C VAL A 426 21.04 49.28 61.55
N PRO A 427 21.75 50.08 62.38
CA PRO A 427 23.08 49.70 62.87
C PRO A 427 23.11 48.44 63.72
N GLN A 428 22.10 48.21 64.57
CA GLN A 428 21.99 47.01 65.38
C GLN A 428 21.72 45.77 64.51
N LEU A 429 20.87 45.90 63.48
CA LEU A 429 20.64 44.86 62.49
C LEU A 429 21.93 44.50 61.74
N ALA A 430 22.69 45.51 61.30
CA ALA A 430 23.97 45.30 60.61
C ALA A 430 24.96 44.52 61.48
N PHE A 431 25.07 44.87 62.77
CA PHE A 431 25.94 44.19 63.71
C PHE A 431 25.45 42.77 64.05
N MET A 432 24.14 42.57 64.19
CA MET A 432 23.55 41.24 64.40
C MET A 432 23.84 40.31 63.21
N ILE A 433 23.68 40.79 61.98
CA ILE A 433 24.04 40.04 60.76
C ILE A 433 25.51 39.63 60.80
N ARG A 434 26.40 40.54 61.22
CA ARG A 434 27.83 40.25 61.34
C ARG A 434 28.13 39.16 62.36
N ILE A 435 27.57 39.25 63.57
CA ILE A 435 27.75 38.20 64.59
C ILE A 435 27.20 36.86 64.09
N MET A 436 26.04 36.84 63.42
CA MET A 436 25.47 35.60 62.89
C MET A 436 26.34 34.95 61.80
N ILE A 437 27.01 35.76 60.97
CA ILE A 437 27.98 35.27 59.98
C ILE A 437 29.25 34.77 60.69
N GLU A 438 29.83 35.55 61.60
CA GLU A 438 31.06 35.20 62.32
C GLU A 438 30.89 33.97 63.22
N ALA A 439 29.72 33.80 63.84
CA ALA A 439 29.36 32.62 64.63
C ALA A 439 29.06 31.37 63.78
N GLY A 440 29.03 31.49 62.44
CA GLY A 440 28.73 30.39 61.53
C GLY A 440 27.25 29.97 61.50
N THR A 441 26.36 30.79 62.05
CA THR A 441 24.89 30.64 61.96
C THR A 441 24.42 30.92 60.53
N ILE A 442 24.96 31.95 59.89
CA ILE A 442 24.77 32.24 58.47
C ILE A 442 26.04 31.80 57.73
N ARG A 443 25.91 30.85 56.81
CA ARG A 443 27.05 30.21 56.12
C ARG A 443 27.19 30.59 54.64
N ASN A 444 26.43 31.57 54.18
CA ASN A 444 26.49 32.02 52.79
C ASN A 444 27.88 32.55 52.42
N THR A 445 28.35 32.22 51.22
CA THR A 445 29.70 32.58 50.72
C THR A 445 29.88 34.08 50.46
N SER A 446 28.79 34.83 50.28
CA SER A 446 28.82 36.26 49.98
C SER A 446 28.12 37.08 51.06
N THR A 447 28.90 37.79 51.87
CA THR A 447 28.39 38.78 52.83
C THR A 447 27.54 39.86 52.15
N LYS A 448 27.91 40.24 50.92
CA LYS A 448 27.15 41.23 50.13
C LYS A 448 25.73 40.72 49.82
N GLU A 449 25.60 39.43 49.49
CA GLU A 449 24.30 38.84 49.19
C GLU A 449 23.43 38.74 50.45
N VAL A 450 24.04 38.36 51.58
CA VAL A 450 23.33 38.34 52.88
C VAL A 450 22.78 39.73 53.22
N ILE A 451 23.60 40.78 53.14
CA ILE A 451 23.17 42.16 53.41
C ILE A 451 22.04 42.58 52.45
N ARG A 452 22.11 42.19 51.17
CA ARG A 452 21.08 42.47 50.17
C ARG A 452 19.76 41.78 50.51
N ILE A 453 19.79 40.53 50.96
CA ILE A 453 18.59 39.80 51.39
C ILE A 453 17.95 40.50 52.59
N PHE A 454 18.71 40.78 53.65
CA PHE A 454 18.21 41.45 54.85
C PHE A 454 17.65 42.85 54.57
N SER A 455 18.23 43.61 53.63
CA SER A 455 17.69 44.93 53.24
C SER A 455 16.32 44.85 52.54
N LYS A 456 15.99 43.71 51.92
CA LYS A 456 14.72 43.49 51.22
C LYS A 456 13.63 42.98 52.14
N ILE A 457 13.97 42.06 53.05
CA ILE A 457 13.00 41.32 53.86
C ILE A 457 12.70 41.98 55.22
N CYS A 458 13.55 42.89 55.71
CA CYS A 458 13.39 43.51 57.03
C CYS A 458 12.98 44.99 56.93
N LYS A 459 12.20 45.42 57.92
CA LYS A 459 11.99 46.83 58.27
C LYS A 459 12.29 47.03 59.76
N THR A 460 12.65 48.24 60.14
CA THR A 460 12.91 48.62 61.54
C THR A 460 11.89 49.64 62.01
N GLU A 461 11.76 49.85 63.33
CA GLU A 461 10.89 50.91 63.90
C GLU A 461 11.11 52.28 63.27
N LYS A 462 12.33 52.58 62.82
CA LYS A 462 12.71 53.90 62.29
C LYS A 462 12.89 53.91 60.76
N ALA A 463 12.82 52.77 60.08
CA ALA A 463 13.04 52.68 58.65
C ALA A 463 12.26 51.52 58.04
N GLU A 464 11.22 51.87 57.27
CA GLU A 464 10.39 50.94 56.51
C GLU A 464 11.12 50.37 55.28
N ASN A 465 11.98 51.18 54.67
CA ASN A 465 12.84 50.82 53.56
C ASN A 465 14.31 50.94 53.98
N ILE A 466 14.97 49.80 54.18
CA ILE A 466 16.40 49.74 54.52
C ILE A 466 17.19 49.75 53.22
N SER A 467 17.96 50.82 52.97
CA SER A 467 18.89 50.84 51.82
C SER A 467 20.03 49.84 52.03
N TYR A 468 20.32 49.07 50.98
CA TYR A 468 21.47 48.16 50.93
C TYR A 468 22.78 48.86 51.27
N ASP A 469 23.03 50.06 50.73
CA ASP A 469 24.28 50.78 50.96
C ASP A 469 24.40 51.28 52.40
N SER A 470 23.29 51.68 53.01
CA SER A 470 23.24 52.10 54.41
C SER A 470 23.53 50.92 55.35
N LEU A 471 22.86 49.78 55.12
CA LEU A 471 23.06 48.57 55.92
C LEU A 471 24.49 48.04 55.75
N ARG A 472 25.03 48.08 54.54
CA ARG A 472 26.41 47.68 54.23
C ARG A 472 27.42 48.59 54.92
N ALA A 473 27.24 49.90 54.89
CA ALA A 473 28.14 50.84 55.56
C ALA A 473 28.20 50.59 57.07
N LYS A 474 27.04 50.37 57.71
CA LYS A 474 26.93 50.08 59.15
C LYS A 474 27.44 48.69 59.52
N TYR A 475 27.43 47.74 58.59
CA TYR A 475 28.02 46.40 58.81
C TYR A 475 29.54 46.48 58.98
N TYR A 476 30.22 47.28 58.16
CA TYR A 476 31.68 47.44 58.23
C TYR A 476 32.10 48.45 59.30
N ASN A 477 31.30 49.48 59.55
CA ASN A 477 31.58 50.52 60.56
C ASN A 477 30.58 50.41 61.72
N ILE A 478 30.89 49.52 62.67
CA ILE A 478 30.04 49.30 63.85
C ILE A 478 30.24 50.43 64.86
N GLU A 479 29.14 50.99 65.34
CA GLU A 479 29.13 51.94 66.46
C GLU A 479 29.09 51.20 67.80
N ASN A 480 29.88 51.64 68.78
CA ASN A 480 29.93 51.01 70.12
C ASN A 480 28.54 50.93 70.77
N SER A 481 27.71 51.96 70.59
CA SER A 481 26.33 52.01 71.06
C SER A 481 25.43 50.94 70.44
N ALA A 482 25.66 50.57 69.17
CA ALA A 482 24.93 49.49 68.51
C ALA A 482 25.38 48.12 69.03
N SER A 483 26.67 47.95 69.30
CA SER A 483 27.24 46.73 69.88
C SER A 483 26.70 46.44 71.28
N GLU A 484 26.76 47.43 72.18
CA GLU A 484 26.24 47.32 73.55
C GLU A 484 24.73 47.01 73.57
N ALA A 485 23.97 47.61 72.67
CA ALA A 485 22.53 47.38 72.58
C ALA A 485 22.18 45.97 72.04
N VAL A 486 22.97 45.43 71.11
CA VAL A 486 22.81 44.05 70.62
C VAL A 486 23.21 43.06 71.71
N GLN A 487 24.29 43.31 72.45
CA GLN A 487 24.72 42.45 73.55
C GLN A 487 23.62 42.29 74.60
N LYS A 488 23.02 43.40 75.08
CA LYS A 488 21.90 43.36 76.03
C LYS A 488 20.70 42.55 75.51
N ARG A 489 20.45 42.55 74.20
CA ARG A 489 19.37 41.76 73.59
C ARG A 489 19.72 40.28 73.53
N ILE A 490 20.97 39.93 73.22
CA ILE A 490 21.44 38.55 73.26
C ILE A 490 21.37 38.01 74.69
N GLU A 491 21.78 38.79 75.70
CA GLU A 491 21.63 38.44 77.12
C GLU A 491 20.16 38.16 77.48
N LYS A 492 19.24 39.03 77.07
CA LYS A 492 17.80 38.82 77.24
C LYS A 492 17.30 37.55 76.52
N HIS A 493 17.76 37.28 75.31
CA HIS A 493 17.41 36.05 74.58
C HIS A 493 17.95 34.79 75.27
N LEU A 494 19.14 34.87 75.88
CA LEU A 494 19.74 33.79 76.65
C LEU A 494 19.02 33.54 77.97
N GLU A 495 18.49 34.58 78.62
CA GLU A 495 17.61 34.42 79.79
C GLU A 495 16.29 33.74 79.41
N LEU A 496 15.68 34.16 78.31
CA LEU A 496 14.44 33.57 77.80
C LEU A 496 14.61 32.12 77.32
N SER A 497 15.80 31.73 76.83
CA SER A 497 16.05 30.36 76.40
C SER A 497 16.32 29.38 77.55
N LYS A 498 16.45 29.87 78.79
CA LYS A 498 16.60 29.06 80.02
C LYS A 498 15.27 28.81 80.74
N GLN A 499 14.18 29.43 80.30
CA GLN A 499 12.80 29.09 80.69
C GLN A 499 12.29 27.96 79.80
#